data_AF-A0A497T5M7-F1
#
_entry.id   AF-A0A497T5M7-F1
#
_cell.length_a   1.000
_cell.length_b   1.000
_cell.length_c   1.000
_cell.angle_alpha   90.00
_cell.angle_beta   90.00
_cell.angle_gamma   90.00
#
_symmetry.space_group_name_H-M   'P 1'
#
loop_
_entity.id
_entity.type
_entity.pdbx_description
1 polymer ?
#
loop_
_entity_poly.entity_id
_entity_poly.type
_entity_poly.pdbx_seq_one_letter_code
_entity_poly.pdbx_strand_id
1 'polypeptide(L)' 'MPRHEVHRMVAKAVLGKAYPEVDRFLDWPYKILGPRHRVLFHDLKTTPAMVTLLTGDVRKGMAAAVHILLDKTFSKRTR' A
#
# COMPACT_ATOMS: atom_id res chain seq x y z
N MET A 1 -10.24 -2.05 -5.98
CA MET A 1 -9.47 -1.41 -4.91
C MET A 1 -10.41 -1.10 -3.77
N PRO A 2 -10.06 -1.45 -2.53
CA PRO A 2 -10.72 -0.90 -1.37
C PRO A 2 -10.74 0.62 -1.45
N ARG A 3 -11.73 1.26 -0.83
CA ARG A 3 -11.69 2.73 -0.69
C ARG A 3 -10.47 3.09 0.14
N HIS A 4 -9.89 4.26 -0.11
CA HIS A 4 -8.73 4.78 0.62
C HIS A 4 -8.96 4.80 2.16
N GLU A 5 -10.22 4.93 2.58
CA GLU A 5 -10.66 4.81 3.97
C GLU A 5 -10.43 3.41 4.57
N VAL A 6 -10.61 2.35 3.79
CA VAL A 6 -10.41 0.96 4.24
C VAL A 6 -8.92 0.71 4.49
N HIS A 7 -8.02 1.20 3.61
CA HIS A 7 -6.57 1.10 3.83
C HIS A 7 -6.17 1.77 5.15
N ARG A 8 -6.64 3.00 5.38
CA ARG A 8 -6.38 3.75 6.62
C ARG A 8 -6.93 3.05 7.86
N MET A 9 -8.15 2.51 7.77
CA MET A 9 -8.80 1.80 8.87
C MET A 9 -8.02 0.54 9.24
N VAL A 10 -7.65 -0.28 8.24
CA VAL A 10 -6.90 -1.51 8.46
C VAL A 10 -5.49 -1.20 8.98
N ALA A 11 -4.80 -0.22 8.40
CA ALA A 11 -3.49 0.22 8.90
C ALA A 11 -3.57 0.72 10.35
N LYS A 12 -4.59 1.52 10.71
CA LYS A 12 -4.80 1.96 12.09
C LYS A 12 -5.07 0.81 13.04
N ALA A 13 -5.86 -0.19 12.62
CA ALA A 13 -6.17 -1.36 13.44
C ALA A 13 -4.92 -2.23 13.67
N VAL A 14 -4.09 -2.44 12.64
CA VAL A 14 -2.92 -3.33 12.70
C VAL A 14 -1.68 -2.64 13.32
N LEU A 15 -1.45 -1.37 13.00
CA LEU A 15 -0.21 -0.65 13.32
C LEU A 15 -0.40 0.49 14.32
N GLY A 16 -1.63 0.72 14.80
CA GLY A 16 -1.99 1.84 15.67
C GLY A 16 -2.02 3.21 14.98
N LYS A 17 -1.67 3.30 13.69
CA LYS A 17 -1.62 4.53 12.90
C LYS A 17 -1.88 4.24 11.41
N ALA A 18 -2.51 5.19 10.72
CA ALA A 18 -3.01 5.00 9.35
C ALA A 18 -2.01 5.27 8.21
N TYR A 19 -0.85 5.89 8.48
CA TYR A 19 0.21 6.22 7.50
C TYR A 19 -0.28 6.64 6.08
N PRO A 20 -1.16 7.66 5.95
CA PRO A 20 -1.73 8.05 4.66
C PRO A 20 -0.70 8.53 3.63
N GLU A 21 0.49 8.95 4.08
CA GLU A 21 1.61 9.26 3.21
C GLU A 21 2.16 8.04 2.46
N VAL A 22 2.13 6.86 3.07
CA VAL A 22 2.57 5.61 2.44
C VAL A 22 1.55 5.20 1.38
N ASP A 23 0.26 5.21 1.71
CA ASP A 23 -0.81 4.92 0.74
C ASP A 23 -0.70 5.80 -0.50
N ARG A 24 -0.55 7.13 -0.30
CA ARG A 24 -0.39 8.08 -1.41
C ARG A 24 0.86 7.84 -2.25
N PHE A 25 1.94 7.39 -1.64
CA PHE A 25 3.18 7.07 -2.36
C PHE A 25 3.00 5.84 -3.25
N LEU A 26 2.43 4.76 -2.71
CA LEU A 26 2.20 3.52 -3.45
C LEU A 26 1.18 3.71 -4.58
N ASP A 27 0.13 4.49 -4.34
CA ASP A 27 -0.93 4.78 -5.30
C ASP A 27 -0.57 5.91 -6.27
N TRP A 28 0.53 6.64 -6.07
CA TRP A 28 0.91 7.78 -6.91
C TRP A 28 0.91 7.45 -8.41
N PRO A 29 1.40 6.28 -8.89
CA PRO A 29 1.39 5.95 -10.30
C PRO A 29 -0.02 5.82 -10.91
N TYR A 30 -1.09 5.75 -10.11
CA TYR A 30 -2.47 5.79 -10.60
C TYR A 30 -2.74 7.02 -11.47
N LYS A 31 -2.11 8.15 -11.16
CA LYS A 31 -2.25 9.40 -11.94
C LYS A 31 -1.79 9.27 -13.39
N ILE A 32 -0.94 8.29 -13.69
CA ILE A 32 -0.35 8.07 -15.03
C ILE A 32 -0.86 6.75 -15.63
N LEU A 33 -0.92 5.68 -14.84
CA LEU A 33 -1.20 4.32 -15.28
C LEU A 33 -2.66 3.87 -15.05
N GLY A 34 -3.46 4.67 -14.34
CA GLY A 34 -4.84 4.32 -13.98
C GLY A 34 -4.92 2.96 -13.29
N PRO A 35 -5.84 2.05 -13.70
CA PRO A 35 -5.98 0.72 -13.09
C PRO A 35 -4.72 -0.15 -13.07
N ARG A 36 -3.73 0.13 -13.95
CA ARG A 36 -2.48 -0.66 -14.05
C ARG A 36 -1.38 -0.20 -13.08
N HIS A 37 -1.60 0.83 -12.27
CA HIS A 37 -0.57 1.38 -11.37
C HIS A 37 0.09 0.36 -10.42
N ARG A 38 -0.61 -0.72 -10.06
CA ARG A 38 -0.12 -1.84 -9.26
C ARG A 38 1.06 -2.61 -9.87
N VAL A 39 1.47 -2.29 -11.10
CA VAL A 39 2.75 -2.79 -11.64
C VAL A 39 3.95 -2.10 -11.00
N LEU A 40 3.76 -0.92 -10.40
CA LEU A 40 4.78 -0.18 -9.65
C LEU A 40 4.42 -0.15 -8.16
N PHE A 41 5.45 -0.26 -7.32
CA PHE A 41 5.35 -0.15 -5.86
C PHE A 41 4.34 -1.11 -5.19
N HIS A 42 4.00 -2.24 -5.82
CA HIS A 42 3.08 -3.22 -5.25
C HIS A 42 3.68 -4.63 -5.20
N ASP A 43 5.02 -4.71 -5.17
CA ASP A 43 5.71 -5.96 -4.88
C ASP A 43 5.84 -6.16 -3.37
N LEU A 44 5.30 -7.27 -2.88
CA LEU A 44 5.23 -7.53 -1.44
C LEU A 44 6.61 -7.83 -0.82
N LYS A 45 7.60 -8.24 -1.63
CA LYS A 45 8.93 -8.59 -1.13
C LYS A 45 9.81 -7.34 -1.03
N THR A 46 9.86 -6.53 -2.09
CA THR A 46 10.81 -5.42 -2.19
C THR A 46 10.23 -4.10 -1.70
N THR A 47 8.93 -3.84 -1.90
CA THR A 47 8.36 -2.53 -1.57
C THR A 47 8.38 -2.21 -0.07
N PRO A 48 8.01 -3.12 0.85
CA PRO A 48 8.11 -2.85 2.29
C PRO A 48 9.54 -2.52 2.75
N ALA A 49 10.54 -3.25 2.22
CA ALA A 49 11.94 -3.00 2.52
C ALA A 49 12.39 -1.63 1.98
N MET A 50 12.04 -1.31 0.73
CA MET A 50 12.34 -0.01 0.12
C MET A 50 11.75 1.14 0.93
N VAL A 51 10.46 1.06 1.31
CA VAL A 51 9.80 2.11 2.12
C VAL A 51 10.50 2.25 3.48
N THR A 52 10.85 1.14 4.13
CA THR A 52 11.60 1.16 5.40
C THR A 52 12.93 1.91 5.26
N LEU A 53 13.69 1.63 4.20
CA LEU A 53 15.00 2.26 3.96
C LEU A 53 14.87 3.75 3.62
N LEU A 54 13.87 4.12 2.81
CA LEU A 54 13.65 5.52 2.42
C LEU A 54 13.20 6.39 3.59
N THR A 55 12.47 5.83 4.56
CA THR A 55 11.91 6.61 5.67
C THR A 55 12.62 6.40 7.00
N GLY A 56 13.50 5.40 7.11
CA GLY A 56 14.08 4.97 8.39
C GLY A 56 13.04 4.44 9.39
N ASP A 57 11.87 4.00 8.92
CA ASP A 57 10.73 3.64 9.77
C ASP A 57 10.12 2.31 9.34
N VAL A 58 10.36 1.26 10.14
CA VAL A 58 9.86 -0.09 9.90
C VAL A 58 8.33 -0.13 9.87
N ARG A 59 7.65 0.72 10.65
CA ARG A 59 6.17 0.74 10.66
C ARG A 59 5.60 1.26 9.35
N LYS A 60 6.29 2.16 8.65
CA LYS A 60 5.93 2.59 7.30
C LYS A 60 6.13 1.48 6.27
N GLY A 61 7.20 0.69 6.41
CA GLY A 61 7.38 -0.53 5.63
C GLY A 61 6.24 -1.54 5.84
N MET A 62 5.85 -1.77 7.09
CA MET A 62 4.71 -2.61 7.41
C MET A 62 3.39 -2.05 6.86
N ALA A 63 3.19 -0.73 6.91
CA ALA A 63 2.03 -0.09 6.30
C ALA A 63 1.96 -0.35 4.79
N ALA A 64 3.11 -0.31 4.10
CA ALA A 64 3.18 -0.67 2.69
C ALA A 64 2.80 -2.14 2.45
N ALA A 65 3.27 -3.06 3.30
CA ALA A 65 2.89 -4.47 3.20
C ALA A 65 1.38 -4.67 3.39
N VAL A 66 0.79 -4.02 4.41
CA VAL A 66 -0.66 -4.07 4.68
C VAL A 66 -1.45 -3.54 3.50
N HIS A 67 -1.03 -2.40 2.93
CA HIS A 67 -1.64 -1.83 1.74
C HIS A 67 -1.66 -2.85 0.59
N ILE A 68 -0.49 -3.39 0.21
CA ILE A 68 -0.34 -4.33 -0.91
C ILE A 68 -1.16 -5.61 -0.69
N LEU A 69 -1.16 -6.14 0.54
CA LEU A 69 -1.93 -7.34 0.88
C LEU A 69 -3.42 -7.10 0.72
N LEU A 70 -3.94 -5.99 1.27
CA LEU A 70 -5.34 -5.62 1.14
C LEU A 70 -5.73 -5.46 -0.33
N ASP A 71 -4.84 -4.86 -1.10
CA ASP A 71 -5.06 -4.60 -2.50
C ASP A 71 -5.11 -5.87 -3.36
N LYS A 72 -4.34 -6.91 -2.99
CA LYS A 72 -4.39 -8.27 -3.55
C LYS A 72 -5.66 -9.00 -3.13
N THR A 73 -6.03 -8.96 -1.84
CA THR A 73 -7.23 -9.64 -1.30
C THR A 73 -8.53 -9.09 -1.92
N PHE A 74 -8.61 -7.78 -2.13
CA PHE A 74 -9.80 -7.12 -2.71
C PHE A 74 -9.65 -6.79 -4.19
N SER A 75 -8.56 -7.20 -4.84
CA SER A 75 -8.54 -7.25 -6.30
C SER A 75 -9.55 -8.31 -6.74
N LYS A 76 -10.60 -7.91 -7.45
CA LYS A 76 -11.45 -8.88 -8.14
C LYS A 76 -10.51 -9.75 -8.97
N ARG A 77 -10.54 -11.05 -8.72
CA ARG A 77 -10.18 -12.06 -9.72
C ARG A 77 -11.14 -11.84 -10.89
N THR A 78 -10.84 -10.87 -11.77
CA THR A 78 -11.54 -10.75 -13.04
C THR A 78 -10.99 -11.85 -13.93
N ARG A 79 -11.74 -12.97 -13.90
CA ARG A 79 -11.61 -14.22 -14.65
C ARG A 79 -10.49 -15.15 -14.20
#